data_AF-A0AAU4B6K1-F1
#
_entry.id   AF-A0AAU4B6K1-F1
#
_cell.length_a   1.000
_cell.length_b   1.000
_cell.length_c   1.000
_cell.angle_alpha   90.00
_cell.angle_beta   90.00
_cell.angle_gamma   90.00
#
_symmetry.space_group_name_H-M   'P 1'
#
loop_
_entity.id
_entity.type
_entity.pdbx_description
1 polymer ?
#
loop_
_entity_poly.entity_id
_entity_poly.type
_entity_poly.pdbx_seq_one_letter_code
_entity_poly.pdbx_strand_id
1 'polypeptide(L)' 'MLKLPTGQEPKADDHRTSVVENGSFAGARCSCGWKGPARRARDRARRDAREHTEG' A
#
# COMPACT_ATOMS: atom_id res chain seq x y z
N MET A 1 -8.74 -16.87 23.37
CA MET A 1 -8.99 -16.29 22.03
C MET A 1 -8.26 -14.95 21.93
N LEU A 2 -6.95 -14.96 21.62
CA LEU A 2 -6.21 -13.69 21.48
C LEU A 2 -6.55 -13.09 20.12
N LYS A 3 -7.30 -11.99 20.12
CA LYS A 3 -7.41 -11.09 18.96
C LYS A 3 -6.01 -10.53 18.71
N LEU A 4 -5.36 -10.96 17.63
CA LEU A 4 -4.13 -10.34 17.14
C LEU A 4 -4.40 -8.85 16.85
N PRO A 5 -3.49 -7.92 17.20
CA PRO A 5 -3.70 -6.51 16.90
C PRO A 5 -3.79 -6.34 15.39
N THR A 6 -4.99 -5.96 14.94
CA THR A 6 -5.24 -5.59 13.55
C THR A 6 -4.52 -4.27 13.29
N GLY A 7 -3.36 -4.37 12.65
CA GLY A 7 -2.83 -3.39 11.72
C GLY A 7 -2.58 -1.97 12.24
N GLN A 8 -1.38 -1.75 12.76
CA GLN A 8 -0.55 -0.52 12.64
C GLN A 8 -1.29 0.80 12.87
N GLU A 9 -1.10 1.35 14.07
CA GLU A 9 -1.54 2.67 14.50
C GLU A 9 -0.91 3.75 13.60
N PRO A 10 -1.70 4.50 12.82
CA PRO A 10 -1.13 5.50 11.92
C PRO A 10 -0.71 6.70 12.77
N LYS A 11 0.60 6.94 12.87
CA LYS A 11 1.09 8.28 13.18
C LYS A 11 0.67 9.20 12.03
N ALA A 12 0.35 10.46 12.32
CA ALA A 12 -0.14 11.41 11.33
C ALA A 12 0.85 11.71 10.17
N ASP A 13 2.09 11.22 10.28
CA ASP A 13 3.17 11.27 9.28
C ASP A 13 3.49 9.88 8.65
N ASP A 14 2.81 8.80 9.08
CA ASP A 14 3.05 7.44 8.61
C ASP A 14 2.29 7.21 7.30
N HIS A 15 2.95 7.50 6.17
CA HIS A 15 2.47 7.13 4.84
C HIS A 15 2.33 5.60 4.76
N ARG A 16 1.10 5.10 4.98
CA ARG A 16 0.82 3.67 4.96
C ARG A 16 0.37 3.26 3.58
N THR A 17 1.24 2.53 2.88
CA THR A 17 0.90 1.98 1.57
C THR A 17 0.36 0.56 1.66
N SER A 18 -0.58 0.24 0.77
CA SER A 18 -1.12 -1.09 0.57
C SER A 18 -1.28 -1.36 -0.91
N VAL A 19 -1.04 -2.60 -1.31
CA VAL A 19 -1.26 -3.04 -2.68
C VAL A 19 -2.64 -3.67 -2.76
N VAL A 20 -3.48 -3.13 -3.64
CA VAL A 20 -4.80 -3.65 -3.95
C VAL A 20 -4.73 -4.39 -5.28
N GLU A 21 -5.45 -5.50 -5.37
CA GLU A 21 -5.49 -6.33 -6.56
C GLU A 21 -6.91 -6.33 -7.13
N ASN A 22 -7.02 -6.12 -8.44
CA ASN A 22 -8.26 -6.09 -9.18
C ASN A 22 -8.11 -6.98 -10.42
N GLY A 23 -8.37 -8.29 -10.23
CA GLY A 23 -8.16 -9.31 -11.25
C GLY A 23 -6.67 -9.47 -11.62
N SER A 24 -6.33 -9.22 -12.88
CA SER A 24 -4.95 -9.31 -13.39
C SER A 24 -4.11 -8.05 -13.15
N PHE A 25 -4.64 -7.06 -12.43
CA PHE A 25 -3.95 -5.81 -12.11
C PHE A 25 -3.75 -5.67 -10.61
N ALA A 26 -2.61 -5.11 -10.22
CA ALA A 26 -2.24 -4.72 -8.88
C ALA A 26 -1.85 -3.24 -8.89
N GLY A 27 -2.35 -2.47 -7.94
CA GLY A 27 -2.06 -1.04 -7.79
C GLY A 27 -1.75 -0.69 -6.33
N ALA A 28 -0.84 0.25 -6.11
CA ALA A 28 -0.58 0.78 -4.78
C ALA A 28 -1.58 1.86 -4.40
N ARG A 29 -1.94 1.96 -3.13
CA ARG A 29 -2.67 3.07 -2.53
C ARG A 29 -2.00 3.45 -1.23
N CYS A 30 -1.88 4.75 -0.97
CA CYS A 30 -1.43 5.29 0.30
C CYS A 30 -2.61 5.86 1.09
N SER A 31 -2.51 5.82 2.41
CA SER A 31 -3.44 6.50 3.33
C SER A 31 -3.48 8.02 3.11
N CYS A 32 -2.43 8.64 2.56
CA CYS A 32 -2.39 10.07 2.23
C CYS A 32 -3.28 10.46 1.03
N GLY A 33 -3.89 9.48 0.35
CA GLY A 33 -4.73 9.71 -0.83
C GLY A 33 -4.05 9.40 -2.16
N TRP A 34 -2.73 9.18 -2.16
CA TRP A 34 -2.00 8.77 -3.36
C TRP A 34 -2.43 7.39 -3.86
N LYS A 35 -2.51 7.25 -5.19
CA LYS A 35 -2.82 6.00 -5.88
C LYS A 35 -1.78 5.79 -6.98
N GLY A 36 -1.08 4.68 -6.88
CA GLY A 36 -0.12 4.25 -7.88
C GLY A 36 -0.80 3.71 -9.14
N PRO A 37 -0.03 3.59 -10.23
CA PRO A 37 -0.51 3.05 -11.49
C PRO A 37 -0.93 1.57 -11.39
N ALA A 38 -1.84 1.13 -12.26
CA ALA A 38 -2.20 -0.27 -12.40
C ALA A 38 -1.06 -1.05 -13.07
N ARG A 39 -0.48 -2.02 -12.37
CA ARG A 39 0.60 -2.91 -12.83
C ARG A 39 0.11 -4.34 -12.90
N ARG A 40 0.55 -5.14 -13.86
CA ARG A 40 0.27 -6.60 -13.83
C ARG A 40 1.08 -7.33 -12.77
N ALA A 41 2.30 -6.86 -12.50
CA ALA A 41 3.19 -7.46 -11.50
C ALA A 41 2.96 -6.84 -10.12
N ARG A 42 2.62 -7.67 -9.14
CA ARG A 42 2.45 -7.28 -7.73
C ARG A 42 3.72 -6.63 -7.17
N ASP A 43 4.88 -7.20 -7.45
CA ASP A 43 6.17 -6.67 -6.99
C ASP A 43 6.44 -5.27 -7.53
N ARG A 44 6.03 -4.98 -8.76
CA ARG A 44 6.15 -3.64 -9.32
C ARG A 44 5.24 -2.65 -8.59
N ALA A 45 3.99 -3.02 -8.33
CA ALA A 45 3.09 -2.21 -7.51
C ALA A 45 3.62 -1.98 -6.09
N ARG A 46 4.26 -2.99 -5.47
CA ARG A 46 4.94 -2.84 -4.16
C ARG A 46 6.11 -1.87 -4.22
N ARG A 47 6.88 -1.87 -5.32
CA ARG A 47 7.98 -0.92 -5.53
C ARG A 47 7.45 0.51 -5.68
N ASP A 48 6.43 0.73 -6.52
CA ASP A 48 5.77 2.04 -6.65
C ASP A 48 5.29 2.55 -5.27
N ALA A 49 4.75 1.67 -4.42
CA ALA A 49 4.37 2.01 -3.04
C ALA A 49 5.55 2.43 -2.15
N ARG A 50 6.69 1.72 -2.21
CA ARG A 50 7.88 2.07 -1.42
C ARG A 50 8.48 3.39 -1.86
N GLU A 51 8.62 3.61 -3.16
CA GLU A 51 9.12 4.87 -3.72
C GLU A 51 8.26 6.06 -3.26
N HIS A 52 6.95 5.86 -3.08
CA HIS A 52 6.07 6.90 -2.55
C HIS A 52 6.26 7.16 -1.04
N THR A 53 6.60 6.14 -0.25
CA THR A 53 6.84 6.33 1.20
C THR A 53 8.23 6.87 1.50
N GLU A 54 9.18 6.72 0.56
CA GLU A 54 10.57 7.13 0.72
C GLU A 54 10.87 8.54 0.17
N GLY A 55 9.94 9.15 -0.60
CA GLY A 55 10.11 10.47 -1.22
C GLY A 55 9.28 11.55 -0.55
#